data_AF-A0AAT9LU20-F1
#
_entry.id   AF-A0AAT9LU20-F1
#
_cell.length_a   1.000
_cell.length_b   1.000
_cell.length_c   1.000
_cell.angle_alpha   90.00
_cell.angle_beta   90.00
_cell.angle_gamma   90.00
#
_symmetry.space_group_name_H-M   'P 1'
#
loop_
_entity.id
_entity.type
_entity.pdbx_description
1 polymer ?
#
loop_
_entity_poly.entity_id
_entity_poly.type
_entity_poly.pdbx_seq_one_letter_code
_entity_poly.pdbx_strand_id
1 'polypeptide(L)' 'MSFLADETTLTSAEHPVLAVWVFSADDGRDHRPFRVVPTALWSVENNINLANMDWPEFTSSVGADGVFRGF' A
#
# COMPACT_ATOMS: atom_id res chain seq x y z
N MET A 1 7.13 6.93 -1.16
CA MET A 1 6.23 6.18 -0.26
C MET A 1 6.99 5.76 1.00
N SER A 2 6.27 5.43 2.07
CA SER A 2 6.84 4.85 3.28
C SER A 2 5.95 3.72 3.79
N PHE A 3 6.55 2.76 4.51
CA PHE A 3 5.86 1.65 5.13
C PHE A 3 5.94 1.78 6.65
N LEU A 4 4.79 1.72 7.32
CA LEU A 4 4.69 1.87 8.77
C LEU A 4 4.16 0.57 9.40
N ALA A 5 4.83 0.14 10.45
CA ALA A 5 4.32 -0.87 11.36
C ALA A 5 3.60 -0.17 12.50
N ASP A 6 2.27 -0.26 12.51
CA ASP A 6 1.41 0.25 13.57
C ASP A 6 0.81 -0.89 14.42
N GLU A 7 -0.08 -0.55 15.35
CA GLU A 7 -0.74 -1.54 16.21
C GLU A 7 -1.39 -2.67 15.38
N THR A 8 -2.08 -2.33 14.28
CA THR A 8 -2.75 -3.33 13.45
C THR A 8 -1.76 -4.28 12.77
N THR A 9 -0.60 -3.76 12.33
CA THR A 9 0.49 -4.61 11.81
C THR A 9 0.96 -5.61 12.86
N LEU A 10 1.01 -5.21 14.13
CA LEU A 10 1.53 -6.05 15.21
C LEU A 10 0.49 -7.01 15.81
N THR A 11 -0.80 -6.69 15.74
CA THR A 11 -1.87 -7.46 16.41
C THR A 11 -2.74 -8.28 15.46
N SER A 12 -2.81 -7.92 14.17
CA SER A 12 -3.59 -8.68 13.18
C SER A 12 -2.86 -9.96 12.75
N ALA A 13 -3.61 -11.04 12.52
CA ALA A 13 -3.08 -12.33 12.10
C ALA A 13 -2.31 -12.27 10.76
N GLU A 14 -2.67 -11.34 9.86
CA GLU A 14 -2.01 -11.18 8.56
C GLU A 14 -0.85 -10.17 8.58
N HIS A 15 -0.61 -9.51 9.72
CA HIS A 15 0.40 -8.47 9.90
C HIS A 15 0.45 -7.41 8.79
N PRO A 16 -0.69 -6.83 8.37
CA PRO A 16 -0.73 -6.00 7.18
C PRO A 16 -0.11 -4.61 7.45
N VAL A 17 0.96 -4.31 6.74
CA VAL A 17 1.78 -3.08 6.86
C VAL A 17 1.07 -1.90 6.21
N LEU A 18 1.06 -0.75 6.86
CA LEU A 18 0.45 0.47 6.31
C LEU A 18 1.40 1.12 5.29
N ALA A 19 0.98 1.17 4.03
CA ALA A 19 1.66 1.90 2.97
C ALA A 19 1.09 3.32 2.88
N VAL A 20 1.97 4.32 2.94
CA VAL A 20 1.56 5.74 2.85
C VAL A 20 2.34 6.48 1.77
N TRP A 21 1.64 7.40 1.12
CA TRP A 21 2.25 8.40 0.27
C TRP A 21 2.70 9.59 1.13
N VAL A 22 3.99 9.93 1.10
CA VAL A 22 4.61 10.95 1.97
C VAL A 22 4.90 12.27 1.26
N PHE A 23 4.67 12.34 -0.05
CA PHE A 23 4.88 13.57 -0.81
C PHE A 23 3.57 14.36 -0.85
N SER A 24 3.68 15.69 -0.70
CA SER A 24 2.54 16.58 -0.96
C SER A 24 2.24 16.51 -2.46
N ALA A 25 1.21 15.79 -2.82
CA ALA A 25 0.77 15.63 -4.20
C ALA A 25 -0.51 16.43 -4.40
N ASP A 26 -0.38 17.64 -4.94
CA ASP A 26 -1.49 18.40 -5.50
C ASP A 26 -1.55 18.09 -7.01
N ASP A 27 -1.70 16.82 -7.35
CA ASP A 27 -1.76 16.29 -8.72
C ASP A 27 -3.14 15.73 -9.09
N GLY A 28 -4.12 15.87 -8.19
CA GLY A 28 -5.48 15.38 -8.35
C GLY A 28 -5.63 13.85 -8.33
N ARG A 29 -4.58 13.09 -7.98
CA ARG A 29 -4.63 11.63 -7.90
C ARG A 29 -5.04 11.14 -6.51
N ASP A 30 -5.53 9.90 -6.46
CA ASP A 30 -5.81 9.22 -5.21
C ASP A 30 -4.49 8.78 -4.55
N HIS A 31 -4.17 9.39 -3.41
CA HIS A 31 -3.00 9.06 -2.58
C HIS A 31 -3.42 8.50 -1.22
N ARG A 32 -4.65 7.98 -1.09
CA ARG A 32 -5.13 7.38 0.15
C ARG A 32 -4.22 6.22 0.57
N PRO A 33 -3.90 6.11 1.86
CA PRO A 33 -3.11 4.99 2.35
C PRO A 33 -3.89 3.68 2.22
N PHE A 34 -3.16 2.58 2.07
CA PHE A 34 -3.72 1.23 2.05
C PHE A 34 -2.81 0.28 2.84
N ARG A 35 -3.32 -0.91 3.16
CA ARG A 35 -2.52 -1.93 3.85
C ARG A 35 -2.05 -3.00 2.88
N VAL A 36 -0.88 -3.59 3.14
CA VAL A 36 -0.31 -4.67 2.33
C VAL A 36 0.23 -5.78 3.22
N VAL A 37 -0.07 -7.04 2.88
CA VAL A 37 0.52 -8.18 3.60
C VAL A 37 2.03 -8.26 3.35
N PRO A 38 2.84 -8.72 4.33
CA PRO A 38 4.30 -8.73 4.20
C PRO A 38 4.81 -9.48 2.95
N THR A 39 4.13 -10.54 2.54
CA THR A 39 4.48 -11.35 1.35
C THR A 39 4.24 -10.64 0.02
N ALA A 40 3.41 -9.59 -0.01
CA ALA A 40 3.11 -8.81 -1.21
C ALA A 40 3.83 -7.44 -1.23
N LEU A 41 4.47 -7.04 -0.13
CA LEU A 41 5.08 -5.70 0.03
C LEU A 41 6.12 -5.39 -1.06
N TRP A 42 6.95 -6.37 -1.41
CA TRP A 42 7.97 -6.23 -2.46
C TRP A 42 7.37 -5.80 -3.80
N SER A 43 6.13 -6.21 -4.10
CA SER A 43 5.49 -5.90 -5.38
C SER A 43 5.05 -4.44 -5.44
N VAL A 44 4.60 -3.86 -4.33
CA VAL A 44 4.27 -2.43 -4.24
C VAL A 44 5.53 -1.60 -4.43
N GLU A 45 6.61 -1.98 -3.73
CA GLU A 45 7.88 -1.25 -3.76
C GLU A 45 8.45 -1.20 -5.18
N ASN A 46 8.55 -2.36 -5.83
CA ASN A 46 9.14 -2.46 -7.15
C ASN A 46 8.29 -1.74 -8.21
N ASN A 47 6.96 -1.94 -8.22
CA ASN A 47 6.13 -1.39 -9.29
C ASN A 47 6.00 0.14 -9.22
N ILE A 48 5.92 0.72 -8.02
CA ILE A 48 5.88 2.17 -7.85
C ILE A 48 7.22 2.80 -8.27
N ASN A 49 8.36 2.25 -7.84
CA ASN A 49 9.67 2.81 -8.19
C ASN A 49 10.01 2.66 -9.67
N LEU A 50 9.56 1.58 -10.31
CA LEU A 50 9.76 1.35 -11.75
C LEU A 50 8.69 2.00 -12.62
N ALA A 51 7.68 2.65 -12.03
CA ALA A 51 6.52 3.23 -12.71
C ALA A 51 5.75 2.23 -13.60
N ASN A 52 5.74 0.95 -13.20
CA ASN A 52 4.94 -0.09 -13.87
C ASN A 52 3.46 -0.01 -13.50
N MET A 53 3.17 0.47 -12.29
CA MET A 53 1.83 0.65 -11.76
C MET A 53 1.85 1.83 -10.79
N ASP A 54 0.79 2.64 -10.81
CA ASP A 54 0.70 3.84 -9.98
C ASP A 54 -0.07 3.61 -8.66
N TRP A 55 -0.05 4.61 -7.79
CA TRP A 55 -0.67 4.51 -6.46
C TRP A 55 -2.19 4.31 -6.52
N PRO A 56 -2.96 5.08 -7.32
CA PRO A 56 -4.39 4.81 -7.55
C PRO A 56 -4.69 3.36 -7.96
N GLU A 57 -3.90 2.79 -8.86
CA GLU A 57 -4.06 1.39 -9.28
C GLU A 57 -3.93 0.41 -8.11
N PHE A 58 -2.99 0.61 -7.18
CA PHE A 58 -2.94 -0.18 -5.95
C PHE A 58 -4.13 0.05 -5.02
N THR A 59 -4.55 1.30 -4.82
CA THR A 59 -5.70 1.61 -3.94
C THR A 59 -7.01 1.00 -4.44
N SER A 60 -7.15 0.77 -5.74
CA SER A 60 -8.31 0.10 -6.33
C SER A 60 -8.21 -1.44 -6.34
N SER A 61 -7.02 -1.99 -6.10
CA SER A 61 -6.74 -3.42 -6.09
C SER A 61 -6.78 -4.06 -4.70
N VAL A 62 -7.08 -3.29 -3.65
CA VAL A 62 -7.22 -3.80 -2.29
C VAL A 62 -8.50 -4.62 -2.12
N GLY A 63 -8.50 -5.56 -1.17
CA GLY A 63 -9.71 -6.26 -0.76
C GLY A 63 -10.75 -5.33 -0.12
N ALA A 64 -11.94 -5.87 0.17
CA ALA A 64 -13.02 -5.12 0.83
C ALA A 64 -12.63 -4.57 2.23
N ASP A 65 -11.59 -5.15 2.84
CA ASP A 65 -10.99 -4.75 4.10
C ASP A 65 -9.85 -3.72 3.96
N GLY A 66 -9.56 -3.27 2.73
CA GLY A 66 -8.50 -2.31 2.44
C GLY A 66 -7.09 -2.91 2.45
N VAL A 67 -6.97 -4.24 2.40
CA VAL A 67 -5.67 -4.95 2.40
C VAL A 67 -5.37 -5.49 1.01
N PHE A 68 -4.24 -5.09 0.45
CA PHE A 68 -3.64 -5.63 -0.77
C PHE A 68 -2.90 -6.94 -0.46
N ARG A 69 -3.25 -8.00 -1.20
CA ARG A 69 -2.70 -9.36 -1.02
C ARG A 69 -1.96 -9.90 -2.24
N GLY A 70 -1.73 -9.05 -3.24
CA GLY A 70 -1.20 -9.44 -4.55
C GLY A 70 -2.30 -9.54 -5.61
N PHE A 71 -1.88 -9.84 -6.84
CA PHE A 71 -2.72 -10.13 -7.99
C PHE A 71 -2.86 -11.65 -8.20
#